data_AF-A0A925EPV2-F1
#
_entry.id   AF-A0A925EPV2-F1
#
_cell.length_a   1.000
_cell.length_b   1.000
_cell.length_c   1.000
_cell.angle_alpha   90.00
_cell.angle_beta   90.00
_cell.angle_gamma   90.00
#
_symmetry.space_group_name_H-M   'P 1'
#
loop_
_entity.id
_entity.type
_entity.pdbx_description
1 polymer ?
#
loop_
_entity_poly.entity_id
_entity_poly.type
_entity_poly.pdbx_seq_one_letter_code
_entity_poly.pdbx_strand_id
1 'polypeptide(L)' 'MSGIMGEADLQERILAELCRHPRSIVQLTYELGQPPWVVFRTVHNLNRSGEVVYAPGRGQWCLAGVRAVSLQSAVS' A
#
# COMPACT_ATOMS: atom_id res chain seq x y z
N MET A 1 18.25 12.68 -8.79
CA MET A 1 17.14 11.96 -9.47
C MET A 1 16.83 10.74 -8.62
N SER A 2 15.76 10.76 -7.83
CA SER A 2 15.33 9.55 -7.10
C SER A 2 14.79 8.56 -8.12
N GLY A 3 15.46 7.42 -8.25
CA GLY A 3 15.02 6.34 -9.13
C GLY A 3 13.67 5.79 -8.71
N ILE A 4 12.92 5.25 -9.68
CA ILE A 4 11.72 4.48 -9.39
C ILE A 4 12.13 3.29 -8.53
N MET A 5 11.44 3.08 -7.42
CA MET A 5 11.68 1.96 -6.51
C MET A 5 11.42 0.64 -7.23
N GLY A 6 12.16 -0.42 -6.87
CA GLY A 6 11.86 -1.77 -7.34
C GLY A 6 10.44 -2.19 -6.93
N GLU A 7 9.75 -2.98 -7.76
CA GLU A 7 8.35 -3.36 -7.52
C GLU A 7 8.17 -4.06 -6.17
N ALA A 8 9.09 -4.96 -5.79
CA ALA A 8 9.02 -5.68 -4.51
C ALA A 8 9.16 -4.74 -3.30
N ASP A 9 10.16 -3.85 -3.34
CA ASP A 9 10.37 -2.84 -2.29
C ASP A 9 9.17 -1.90 -2.18
N LEU A 10 8.58 -1.51 -3.32
CA LEU A 10 7.42 -0.63 -3.36
C LEU A 10 6.18 -1.32 -2.78
N GLN A 11 5.96 -2.59 -3.09
CA GLN A 11 4.90 -3.38 -2.47
C GLN A 11 5.06 -3.44 -0.96
N GLU A 12 6.26 -3.75 -0.46
CA GLU A 12 6.54 -3.81 0.97
C GLU A 12 6.26 -2.47 1.66
N ARG A 13 6.72 -1.36 1.07
CA ARG A 13 6.50 -0.02 1.60
C ARG A 13 5.03 0.38 1.62
N ILE A 14 4.28 0.08 0.55
CA ILE A 14 2.82 0.32 0.51
C ILE A 14 2.13 -0.47 1.62
N LEU A 15 2.45 -1.76 1.77
CA LEU A 15 1.85 -2.60 2.81
C LEU A 15 2.20 -2.10 4.22
N ALA A 16 3.44 -1.63 4.43
CA ALA A 16 3.86 -1.05 5.70
C ALA A 16 3.07 0.23 6.05
N GLU A 17 2.86 1.13 5.09
CA GLU A 17 2.05 2.33 5.33
C GLU A 17 0.58 1.98 5.61
N LEU A 18 0.02 1.04 4.85
CA LEU A 18 -1.36 0.57 5.04
C LEU A 18 -1.56 -0.23 6.33
N CYS A 19 -0.50 -0.85 6.86
CA CYS A 19 -0.51 -1.52 8.16
C CYS A 19 -0.66 -0.54 9.32
N ARG A 20 -0.10 0.67 9.17
CA ARG A 20 -0.26 1.72 10.17
C ARG A 20 -1.69 2.23 10.08
N HIS A 21 -2.09 2.80 8.94
CA HIS A 21 -3.39 3.42 8.75
C HIS A 21 -3.85 3.34 7.29
N PRO A 22 -5.17 3.37 7.01
CA PRO A 22 -5.67 3.51 5.65
C PRO A 22 -5.14 4.75 4.94
N ARG A 23 -4.88 4.63 3.62
CA ARG A 23 -4.32 5.71 2.78
C ARG A 23 -4.96 5.76 1.40
N SER A 24 -5.12 6.96 0.86
CA SER A 24 -5.42 7.15 -0.56
C SER A 24 -4.17 6.97 -1.43
N ILE A 25 -4.35 6.76 -2.73
CA ILE A 25 -3.24 6.72 -3.70
C ILE A 25 -2.42 8.01 -3.65
N VAL A 26 -3.08 9.16 -3.48
CA VAL A 26 -2.42 10.47 -3.42
C VAL A 26 -1.49 10.54 -2.21
N GLN A 27 -1.95 10.11 -1.03
CA GLN A 27 -1.09 10.08 0.17
C GLN A 27 0.10 9.14 -0.02
N LEU A 28 -0.12 7.92 -0.51
CA LEU A 28 0.96 6.97 -0.78
C LEU A 28 1.99 7.53 -1.79
N THR A 29 1.54 8.25 -2.81
CA THR A 29 2.41 8.92 -3.79
C THR A 29 3.34 9.92 -3.10
N TYR A 30 2.79 10.79 -2.24
CA TYR A 30 3.58 11.78 -1.51
C TYR A 30 4.51 11.15 -0.48
N GLU A 31 4.02 10.20 0.32
CA GLU A 31 4.77 9.55 1.39
C GLU A 31 5.94 8.72 0.83
N LEU A 32 5.75 8.05 -0.31
CA LEU A 32 6.75 7.16 -0.91
C LEU A 32 7.64 7.85 -1.97
N GLY A 33 7.32 9.10 -2.33
CA GLY A 33 8.02 9.86 -3.36
C GLY A 33 8.03 9.17 -4.73
N GLN A 34 7.00 8.35 -5.02
CA GLN A 34 6.89 7.59 -6.26
C GLN A 34 5.86 8.24 -7.20
N PRO A 35 6.00 8.11 -8.52
CA PRO A 35 5.00 8.60 -9.46
C PRO A 35 3.61 7.96 -9.23
N PRO A 36 2.50 8.71 -9.38
CA PRO A 36 1.15 8.20 -9.09
C PRO A 36 0.79 6.92 -9.86
N TRP A 37 1.23 6.81 -11.12
CA TRP A 37 0.93 5.65 -11.96
C TRP A 37 1.66 4.37 -11.51
N VAL A 38 2.84 4.50 -10.89
CA VAL A 38 3.57 3.36 -10.31
C VAL A 38 2.82 2.89 -9.07
N VAL A 39 2.53 3.81 -8.15
CA VAL A 39 1.79 3.51 -6.90
C VAL A 39 0.43 2.90 -7.21
N PHE A 40 -0.32 3.48 -8.15
CA PHE A 40 -1.63 2.95 -8.56
C PHE A 40 -1.51 1.53 -9.11
N ARG A 41 -0.55 1.26 -9.99
CA ARG A 41 -0.33 -0.08 -10.55
C ARG A 41 -0.02 -1.09 -9.45
N THR A 42 0.88 -0.75 -8.54
CA THR A 42 1.29 -1.65 -7.45
C THR A 42 0.14 -1.91 -6.47
N VAL A 43 -0.60 -0.86 -6.06
CA VAL A 43 -1.80 -1.02 -5.21
C VAL A 43 -2.86 -1.87 -5.90
N HIS A 44 -3.08 -1.67 -7.21
CA HIS A 44 -4.02 -2.48 -7.98
C HIS A 44 -3.59 -3.96 -8.04
N ASN A 45 -2.30 -4.24 -8.22
CA ASN A 45 -1.77 -5.61 -8.17
C ASN A 45 -1.98 -6.24 -6.80
N LEU A 46 -1.66 -5.52 -5.71
CA LEU A 46 -1.88 -5.98 -4.34
C LEU A 46 -3.37 -6.24 -4.05
N ASN A 47 -4.27 -5.43 -4.64
CA ASN A 47 -5.70 -5.65 -4.51
C ASN A 47 -6.15 -6.93 -5.23
N ARG A 48 -5.61 -7.18 -6.42
CA ARG A 48 -5.89 -8.41 -7.18
C ARG A 48 -5.40 -9.67 -6.47
N SER A 49 -4.32 -9.59 -5.70
CA SER A 49 -3.84 -10.69 -4.87
C SER A 49 -4.53 -10.75 -3.50
N GLY A 50 -5.50 -9.88 -3.22
CA GLY A 50 -6.28 -9.89 -1.98
C GLY A 50 -5.53 -9.33 -0.76
N GLU A 51 -4.41 -8.63 -0.94
CA GLU A 51 -3.57 -8.10 0.14
C GLU A 51 -4.09 -6.78 0.69
N VAL A 52 -4.76 -6.01 -0.15
CA VAL A 52 -5.36 -4.72 0.17
C VAL A 52 -6.78 -4.64 -0.38
N VAL A 53 -7.63 -3.83 0.27
CA VAL A 53 -9.01 -3.60 -0.14
C VAL A 53 -9.27 -2.11 -0.26
N TYR A 54 -10.12 -1.71 -1.21
CA TYR A 54 -10.57 -0.32 -1.33
C TYR A 54 -11.81 -0.09 -0.47
N ALA A 55 -11.79 0.96 0.34
CA ALA A 55 -12.90 1.44 1.15
C ALA A 55 -13.55 2.67 0.46
N PRO A 56 -14.60 2.46 -0.36
CA PRO A 56 -15.15 3.51 -1.22
C PRO A 56 -15.72 4.70 -0.45
N GLY A 57 -16.31 4.47 0.73
CA GLY A 57 -16.87 5.54 1.57
C GLY A 57 -15.82 6.52 2.14
N ARG A 58 -14.53 6.21 2.03
CA ARG A 58 -13.42 7.06 2.51
C ARG A 58 -12.41 7.43 1.43
N GLY A 59 -12.51 6.84 0.23
CA GLY A 59 -11.52 7.03 -0.81
C GLY A 59 -10.13 6.47 -0.46
N GLN A 60 -10.07 5.42 0.36
CA GLN A 60 -8.83 4.90 0.95
C GLN A 60 -8.66 3.41 0.68
N TRP A 61 -7.40 2.99 0.66
CA TRP A 61 -6.98 1.59 0.65
C TRP A 61 -6.63 1.15 2.07
N CYS A 62 -6.90 -0.11 2.39
CA CYS A 62 -6.64 -0.73 3.68
C CYS A 62 -5.93 -2.07 3.45
N LEU A 63 -5.16 -2.56 4.43
CA LEU A 63 -4.77 -3.97 4.44
C LEU A 63 -6.01 -4.87 4.52
N ALA A 64 -5.99 -5.98 3.79
CA ALA A 64 -6.98 -7.03 3.95
C ALA A 64 -6.80 -7.71 5.33
N GLY A 65 -7.91 -8.07 5.97
CA GLY A 65 -7.93 -8.52 7.37
C GLY A 65 -7.02 -9.71 7.67
N VAL A 66 -6.82 -10.64 6.73
CA VAL A 66 -5.93 -11.79 6.91
C VAL A 66 -4.46 -11.37 7.02
N ARG A 67 -4.04 -10.35 6.26
CA ARG A 67 -2.67 -9.83 6.29
C ARG A 67 -2.43 -8.83 7.42
N ALA A 68 -3.47 -8.10 7.84
CA ALA A 68 -3.39 -7.18 8.99
C ALA A 68 -2.97 -7.90 10.29
N VAL A 69 -3.52 -9.09 10.55
CA VAL A 69 -3.17 -9.91 11.73
C VAL A 69 -1.73 -10.41 11.68
N SER A 70 -1.26 -10.85 10.51
CA SER A 70 0.10 -11.38 10.34
C SER A 70 1.18 -10.31 10.50
N LEU A 71 0.96 -9.10 9.97
CA LEU A 71 1.94 -8.02 10.05
C LEU A 71 2.00 -7.38 11.43
N GLN A 72 0.87 -7.18 12.12
CA GLN A 72 0.85 -6.66 13.49
C GLN A 72 1.60 -7.55 14.49
N SER A 73 1.61 -8.87 14.26
CA SER A 73 2.34 -9.84 15.09
C SER A 73 3.86 -9.81 14.88
N ALA A 74 4.34 -9.27 13.74
CA ALA A 74 5.77 -9.21 13.41
C ALA A 74 6.46 -7.91 13.89
N VAL A 75 5.69 -6.94 14.38
CA VAL A 75 6.20 -5.66 14.93
C VAL A 75 6.14 -5.61 16.46
N SER A 76 5.74 -6.72 17.11
CA SER A 76 5.72 -6.89 18.58
C SER A 76 6.97 -7.59 19.10
#